data_AF-A0A1F5K8Y7-F1
#
_entry.id   AF-A0A1F5K8Y7-F1
#
_cell.length_a   1.000
_cell.length_b   1.000
_cell.length_c   1.000
_cell.angle_alpha   90.00
_cell.angle_beta   90.00
_cell.angle_gamma   90.00
#
_symmetry.space_group_name_H-M   'P 1'
#
loop_
_entity.id
_entity.type
_entity.pdbx_description
1 polymer ?
#
loop_
_entity_poly.entity_id
_entity_poly.type
_entity_poly.pdbx_seq_one_letter_code
_entity_poly.pdbx_strand_id
1 'polypeptide(L)'
;MSAVSEDGVNFEEEEGIRFQYPQITDPDLIFINDKWFMYLSQGSKLIATSSDDGLTFKSENTIREKGSVSNTVYVDVDFYRQFYCFEGKIKSAKTSDGLNFQDEPGFRLEPDKGKAICDPAPVHLGGSWLMLYKVSNH
;
A
#
# COMPACT_ATOMS: atom_id res chain seq x y z
N MET A 1 -6.35 -7.13 -12.64
CA MET A 1 -7.64 -6.66 -13.20
C MET A 1 -8.09 -5.49 -12.32
N SER A 2 -9.04 -4.69 -12.77
CA SER A 2 -9.65 -3.60 -11.97
C SER A 2 -11.13 -3.49 -12.31
N ALA A 3 -11.85 -2.73 -11.50
CA ALA A 3 -13.26 -2.43 -11.71
C ALA A 3 -13.52 -0.96 -11.35
N VAL A 4 -14.50 -0.37 -12.01
CA VAL A 4 -14.91 1.03 -11.81
C VAL A 4 -16.35 1.09 -11.30
N SER A 5 -16.70 2.19 -10.64
CA SER A 5 -18.03 2.42 -10.10
C SER A 5 -18.34 3.92 -10.14
N GLU A 6 -19.59 4.26 -10.47
CA GLU A 6 -20.10 5.63 -10.39
C GLU A 6 -20.70 5.96 -9.01
N ASP A 7 -21.14 4.94 -8.26
CA ASP A 7 -21.87 5.08 -7.00
C ASP A 7 -21.13 4.55 -5.76
N GLY A 8 -19.99 3.88 -5.98
CA GLY A 8 -19.19 3.26 -4.92
C GLY A 8 -19.81 1.98 -4.32
N VAL A 9 -20.88 1.45 -4.91
CA VAL A 9 -21.60 0.26 -4.46
C VAL A 9 -21.59 -0.84 -5.52
N ASN A 10 -21.89 -0.48 -6.76
CA ASN A 10 -21.94 -1.40 -7.90
C ASN A 10 -20.69 -1.21 -8.75
N PHE A 11 -19.93 -2.27 -8.96
CA PHE A 11 -18.66 -2.25 -9.67
C PHE A 11 -18.77 -3.04 -10.98
N GLU A 12 -18.27 -2.45 -12.06
CA GLU A 12 -18.13 -3.10 -13.36
C GLU A 12 -16.65 -3.39 -13.61
N GLU A 13 -16.33 -4.66 -13.89
CA GLU A 13 -14.98 -5.04 -14.25
C GLU A 13 -14.60 -4.39 -15.58
N GLU A 14 -13.45 -3.72 -15.59
CA GLU A 14 -12.92 -3.14 -16.81
C GLU A 14 -12.14 -4.20 -17.60
N GLU A 15 -12.16 -4.12 -18.94
CA GLU A 15 -11.40 -5.04 -19.77
C GLU A 15 -9.88 -4.90 -19.56
N GLY A 16 -9.21 -6.05 -19.44
CA GLY A 16 -7.75 -6.15 -19.50
C GLY A 16 -7.05 -6.32 -18.14
N ILE A 17 -5.75 -6.62 -18.22
CA ILE A 17 -4.89 -6.82 -17.06
C ILE A 17 -4.06 -5.55 -16.84
N ARG A 18 -4.19 -4.93 -15.67
CA ARG A 18 -3.42 -3.74 -15.27
C ARG A 18 -1.93 -4.00 -15.06
N PHE A 19 -1.63 -5.15 -14.48
CA PHE A 19 -0.27 -5.65 -14.26
C PHE A 19 -0.30 -7.16 -14.06
N GLN A 20 0.68 -7.88 -14.62
CA GLN A 20 0.84 -9.31 -14.45
C GLN A 20 2.24 -9.65 -13.96
N TYR A 21 2.33 -10.35 -12.83
CA TYR A 21 3.59 -10.81 -12.27
C TYR A 21 3.35 -12.04 -11.38
N PRO A 22 4.34 -12.94 -11.18
CA PRO A 22 4.13 -14.14 -10.38
C PRO A 22 3.88 -13.84 -8.90
N GLN A 23 2.84 -14.48 -8.34
CA GLN A 23 2.57 -14.55 -6.90
C GLN A 23 2.42 -13.16 -6.23
N ILE A 24 1.68 -12.27 -6.88
CA ILE A 24 1.36 -10.93 -6.35
C ILE A 24 0.00 -10.90 -5.65
N THR A 25 -0.09 -10.14 -4.55
CA THR A 25 -1.33 -9.90 -3.80
C THR A 25 -1.40 -8.46 -3.29
N ASP A 26 -2.56 -8.09 -2.72
CA ASP A 26 -2.76 -6.88 -1.91
C ASP A 26 -2.27 -5.59 -2.58
N PRO A 27 -2.90 -5.16 -3.70
CA PRO A 27 -2.54 -3.92 -4.37
C PRO A 27 -2.81 -2.69 -3.49
N ASP A 28 -1.83 -1.79 -3.43
CA ASP A 28 -1.87 -0.48 -2.80
C ASP A 28 -1.66 0.59 -3.87
N LEU A 29 -2.65 1.43 -4.13
CA LEU A 29 -2.66 2.39 -5.24
C LEU A 29 -2.65 3.83 -4.72
N ILE A 30 -1.73 4.66 -5.22
CA ILE A 30 -1.61 6.08 -4.87
C ILE A 30 -1.17 6.91 -6.08
N PHE A 31 -1.61 8.16 -6.15
CA PHE A 31 -1.17 9.11 -7.18
C PHE A 31 -0.10 10.05 -6.59
N ILE A 32 1.09 10.06 -7.19
CA ILE A 32 2.26 10.82 -6.73
C ILE A 32 2.89 11.51 -7.95
N ASN A 33 3.03 12.84 -7.91
CA ASN A 33 3.72 13.64 -8.94
C ASN A 33 3.26 13.31 -10.37
N ASP A 34 1.96 13.42 -10.61
CA ASP A 34 1.31 13.15 -11.90
C ASP A 34 1.44 11.71 -12.42
N LYS A 35 1.67 10.75 -11.52
CA LYS A 35 1.84 9.33 -11.85
C LYS A 35 1.14 8.43 -10.86
N TRP A 36 0.51 7.37 -11.36
CA TRP A 36 -0.04 6.31 -10.52
C TRP A 36 1.08 5.36 -10.11
N PHE A 37 1.13 5.04 -8.82
CA PHE A 37 1.96 3.97 -8.27
C PHE A 37 1.06 2.89 -7.70
N MET A 38 1.31 1.66 -8.09
CA MET A 38 0.71 0.48 -7.48
C MET A 38 1.82 -0.37 -6.84
N TYR A 39 1.75 -0.52 -5.53
CA TYR A 39 2.62 -1.40 -4.76
C TYR A 39 1.94 -2.75 -4.55
N LEU A 40 2.68 -3.83 -4.77
CA LEU A 40 2.15 -5.18 -4.73
C LEU A 40 2.99 -6.05 -3.82
N SER A 41 2.31 -6.85 -3.02
CA SER A 41 2.95 -7.83 -2.15
C SER A 41 3.42 -9.01 -2.99
N GLN A 42 4.69 -9.40 -2.86
CA GLN A 42 5.23 -10.63 -3.43
C GLN A 42 5.91 -11.42 -2.31
N GLY A 43 5.13 -12.25 -1.61
CA GLY A 43 5.58 -12.91 -0.38
C GLY A 43 5.95 -11.87 0.68
N SER A 44 7.22 -11.85 1.11
CA SER A 44 7.71 -10.83 2.06
C SER A 44 8.10 -9.51 1.41
N LYS A 45 8.21 -9.48 0.08
CA LYS A 45 8.68 -8.31 -0.68
C LYS A 45 7.52 -7.39 -1.02
N LEU A 46 7.83 -6.12 -1.23
CA LEU A 46 6.93 -5.15 -1.83
C LEU A 46 7.58 -4.61 -3.10
N ILE A 47 6.90 -4.84 -4.23
CA ILE A 47 7.35 -4.35 -5.55
C ILE A 47 6.56 -3.10 -5.91
N ALA A 48 7.23 -2.14 -6.54
CA ALA A 48 6.62 -0.94 -7.09
C ALA A 48 6.38 -1.10 -8.59
N THR A 49 5.22 -0.61 -9.02
CA THR A 49 4.86 -0.46 -10.42
C THR A 49 4.33 0.95 -10.62
N SER A 50 4.41 1.46 -11.84
CA SER A 50 3.89 2.79 -12.15
C SER A 50 3.10 2.84 -13.44
N SER A 51 2.21 3.82 -13.56
CA SER A 51 1.37 4.05 -14.73
C SER A 51 1.14 5.55 -14.93
N ASP A 52 1.21 5.99 -16.20
CA ASP A 52 0.89 7.36 -16.58
C ASP A 52 -0.62 7.54 -16.88
N ASP A 53 -1.35 6.45 -17.17
CA ASP A 53 -2.76 6.46 -17.57
C ASP A 53 -3.71 5.80 -16.54
N GLY A 54 -3.18 5.16 -15.51
CA GLY A 54 -3.94 4.42 -14.51
C GLY A 54 -4.46 3.06 -14.99
N LEU A 55 -4.16 2.67 -16.24
CA LEU A 55 -4.66 1.44 -16.87
C LEU A 55 -3.54 0.44 -17.17
N THR A 56 -2.37 0.91 -17.57
CA THR A 56 -1.23 0.05 -17.90
C THR A 56 -0.08 0.34 -16.95
N PHE A 57 0.25 -0.63 -16.09
CA PHE A 57 1.36 -0.50 -15.16
C PHE A 57 2.60 -1.22 -15.65
N LYS A 58 3.75 -0.58 -15.48
CA LYS A 58 5.07 -1.16 -15.72
C LYS A 58 5.77 -1.43 -14.39
N SER A 59 6.59 -2.49 -14.37
CA SER A 59 7.45 -2.78 -13.23
C SER A 59 8.49 -1.68 -13.07
N GLU A 60 8.74 -1.27 -11.84
CA GLU A 60 9.82 -0.34 -11.48
C GLU A 60 10.93 -1.13 -10.76
N ASN A 61 10.84 -1.26 -9.44
CA ASN A 61 11.82 -1.95 -8.59
C ASN A 61 11.16 -2.67 -7.41
N THR A 62 11.91 -3.51 -6.72
CA THR A 62 11.57 -3.97 -5.36
C THR A 62 11.92 -2.86 -4.38
N ILE A 63 10.92 -2.23 -3.76
CA ILE A 63 11.14 -1.14 -2.79
C ILE A 63 11.39 -1.65 -1.37
N ARG A 64 11.05 -2.92 -1.11
CA ARG A 64 11.29 -3.56 0.19
C ARG A 64 11.44 -5.06 0.07
N GLU A 65 12.48 -5.64 0.66
CA GLU A 65 12.72 -7.09 0.69
C GLU A 65 11.91 -7.79 1.80
N LYS A 66 11.59 -7.07 2.87
CA LYS A 66 10.85 -7.57 4.02
C LYS A 66 9.87 -6.53 4.55
N GLY A 67 8.60 -6.84 4.42
CA GLY A 67 7.49 -5.96 4.77
C GLY A 67 6.63 -5.75 3.54
N SER A 68 5.54 -6.48 3.49
CA SER A 68 4.55 -6.47 2.40
C SER A 68 3.20 -6.06 2.97
N VAL A 69 2.17 -6.09 2.13
CA VAL A 69 0.80 -5.65 2.43
C VAL A 69 0.81 -4.23 2.97
N SER A 70 0.68 -3.27 2.06
CA SER A 70 0.82 -1.86 2.38
C SER A 70 -0.45 -1.07 2.13
N ASN A 71 -0.47 0.13 2.70
CA ASN A 71 -1.36 1.19 2.29
C ASN A 71 -0.59 2.52 2.35
N THR A 72 -0.61 3.26 1.26
CA THR A 72 0.12 4.52 1.11
C THR A 72 -0.85 5.68 1.10
N VAL A 73 -0.58 6.69 1.93
CA VAL A 73 -1.42 7.88 2.08
C VAL A 73 -0.62 9.15 1.88
N TYR A 74 -1.27 10.14 1.26
CA TYR A 74 -0.79 11.52 1.27
C TYR A 74 -0.81 12.06 2.70
N VAL A 75 0.27 12.70 3.14
CA VAL A 75 0.35 13.33 4.47
C VAL A 75 0.46 14.84 4.34
N ASP A 76 1.39 15.32 3.51
CA ASP A 76 1.61 16.74 3.26
C ASP A 76 2.29 16.93 1.89
N VAL A 77 2.47 18.17 1.46
CA VAL A 77 3.12 18.55 0.19
C VAL A 77 4.50 17.91 0.01
N ASP A 78 5.21 17.67 1.11
CA ASP A 78 6.56 17.15 1.09
C ASP A 78 6.64 15.63 0.98
N PHE A 79 5.64 14.89 1.47
CA PHE A 79 5.73 13.43 1.53
C PHE A 79 4.40 12.68 1.65
N TYR A 80 4.49 11.44 1.20
CA TYR A 80 3.54 10.36 1.40
C TYR A 80 4.09 9.41 2.45
N ARG A 81 3.20 8.75 3.18
CA ARG A 81 3.57 7.73 4.16
C ARG A 81 2.95 6.40 3.76
N GLN A 82 3.79 5.39 3.64
CA GLN A 82 3.37 4.01 3.48
C GLN A 82 3.38 3.32 4.83
N PHE A 83 2.27 2.70 5.19
CA PHE A 83 2.16 1.78 6.31
C PHE A 83 2.18 0.36 5.78
N TYR A 84 2.85 -0.55 6.47
CA TYR A 84 3.02 -1.93 5.97
C TYR A 84 3.14 -2.95 7.09
N CYS A 85 2.75 -4.19 6.79
CA CYS A 85 2.89 -5.31 7.71
C CYS A 85 4.35 -5.75 7.80
N PHE A 86 4.84 -5.94 9.02
CA PHE A 86 6.19 -6.43 9.27
C PHE A 86 6.21 -7.31 10.51
N GLU A 87 6.41 -8.62 10.33
CA GLU A 87 6.53 -9.59 11.43
C GLU A 87 5.37 -9.53 12.45
N GLY A 88 4.14 -9.42 11.96
CA GLY A 88 2.93 -9.33 12.79
C GLY A 88 2.74 -7.99 13.50
N LYS A 89 3.49 -6.96 13.10
CA LYS A 89 3.41 -5.56 13.57
C LYS A 89 3.18 -4.63 12.38
N ILE A 90 2.92 -3.35 12.65
CA ILE A 90 2.81 -2.32 11.60
C ILE A 90 4.01 -1.37 11.72
N LYS A 91 4.73 -1.18 10.60
CA LYS A 91 5.77 -0.17 10.42
C LYS A 91 5.31 0.90 9.44
N SER A 92 6.09 1.97 9.31
CA SER A 92 5.89 2.98 8.27
C SER A 92 7.20 3.46 7.64
N ALA A 93 7.09 3.99 6.43
CA ALA A 93 8.16 4.64 5.69
C ALA A 93 7.63 5.87 4.94
N LYS A 94 8.49 6.86 4.70
CA LYS A 94 8.17 8.07 3.94
C LYS A 94 8.72 8.00 2.53
N THR A 95 8.00 8.58 1.58
CA THR A 95 8.49 8.82 0.21
C THR A 95 8.01 10.18 -0.29
N SER A 96 8.78 10.81 -1.16
CA SER A 96 8.37 12.01 -1.91
C SER A 96 8.20 11.74 -3.41
N ASP A 97 8.63 10.57 -3.89
CA ASP A 97 8.73 10.23 -5.31
C ASP A 97 8.06 8.90 -5.69
N GLY A 98 7.57 8.14 -4.70
CA GLY A 98 6.90 6.86 -4.90
C GLY A 98 7.84 5.67 -5.11
N LEU A 99 9.16 5.85 -5.14
CA LEU A 99 10.14 4.79 -5.43
C LEU A 99 11.19 4.65 -4.33
N ASN A 100 11.57 5.76 -3.69
CA ASN A 100 12.55 5.80 -2.62
C ASN A 100 11.82 5.97 -1.29
N PHE A 101 11.95 4.96 -0.43
CA PHE A 101 11.31 4.93 0.88
C PHE A 101 12.33 5.01 2.01
N GLN A 102 12.13 5.98 2.91
CA GLN A 102 12.87 6.08 4.15
C GLN A 102 12.06 5.48 5.29
N ASP A 103 12.53 4.35 5.82
CA ASP A 103 11.93 3.70 6.98
C ASP A 103 11.93 4.64 8.20
N GLU A 104 10.77 4.76 8.85
CA GLU A 104 10.65 5.50 10.10
C GLU A 104 11.00 4.58 11.28
N PRO A 105 11.75 5.06 12.30
CA PRO A 105 12.21 4.23 13.40
C PRO A 105 11.05 3.69 14.24
N GLY A 106 11.16 2.45 14.72
CA GLY A 106 10.17 1.82 15.60
C GLY A 106 8.90 1.32 14.90
N PHE A 107 7.97 0.80 15.70
CA PHE A 107 6.66 0.34 15.23
C PHE A 107 5.62 1.45 15.32
N ARG A 108 4.60 1.40 14.45
CA ARG A 108 3.39 2.24 14.54
C ARG A 108 2.32 1.58 15.40
N LEU A 109 2.27 0.26 15.34
CA LEU A 109 1.40 -0.54 16.17
C LEU A 109 2.04 -1.90 16.44
N GLU A 110 1.90 -2.37 17.68
CA GLU A 110 2.28 -3.70 18.11
C GLU A 110 1.04 -4.44 18.62
N PRO A 111 0.92 -5.76 18.37
CA PRO A 111 -0.20 -6.54 18.86
C PRO A 111 -0.08 -6.88 20.35
N ASP A 112 -1.20 -7.25 20.97
CA ASP A 112 -1.14 -7.97 22.25
C ASP A 112 -0.41 -9.30 22.10
N LYS A 113 0.06 -9.85 23.23
CA LYS A 113 0.73 -11.16 23.26
C LYS A 113 -0.13 -12.26 22.61
N GLY A 114 0.48 -13.00 21.68
CA GLY A 114 -0.16 -14.13 20.98
C GLY A 114 -1.00 -13.72 19.76
N LYS A 115 -1.03 -12.44 19.41
CA LYS A 115 -1.71 -11.94 18.21
C LYS A 115 -0.70 -11.41 17.20
N ALA A 116 -1.14 -11.30 15.95
CA ALA A 116 -0.47 -10.56 14.89
C ALA A 116 -1.45 -9.56 14.28
N ILE A 117 -0.92 -8.45 13.79
CA ILE A 117 -1.68 -7.40 13.10
C ILE A 117 -1.15 -7.16 11.70
N CYS A 118 -2.04 -6.86 10.76
CA CYS A 118 -1.72 -6.57 9.36
C CYS A 118 -2.86 -5.75 8.69
N ASP A 119 -2.82 -5.61 7.37
CA ASP A 119 -3.76 -4.87 6.52
C ASP A 119 -4.03 -3.44 7.04
N PRO A 120 -2.99 -2.58 7.17
CA PRO A 120 -3.19 -1.22 7.62
C PRO A 120 -4.11 -0.46 6.65
N ALA A 121 -5.15 0.19 7.18
CA ALA A 121 -6.07 1.06 6.44
C ALA A 121 -6.17 2.43 7.14
N PRO A 122 -5.12 3.27 7.02
CA PRO A 122 -5.11 4.63 7.55
C PRO A 122 -6.05 5.56 6.78
N VAL A 123 -6.72 6.46 7.51
CA VAL A 123 -7.59 7.52 6.98
C VAL A 123 -7.36 8.80 7.77
N HIS A 124 -7.25 9.93 7.07
CA HIS A 124 -7.16 11.26 7.69
C HIS A 124 -8.57 11.83 7.94
N LEU A 125 -8.81 12.31 9.17
CA LEU A 125 -10.10 12.81 9.65
C LEU A 125 -10.11 14.34 9.86
N GLY A 126 -9.39 15.09 9.01
CA GLY A 126 -9.40 16.56 9.06
C GLY A 126 -8.75 17.16 10.32
N GLY A 127 -7.67 16.55 10.81
CA GLY A 127 -6.93 16.99 12.00
C GLY A 127 -6.44 15.84 12.88
N SER A 128 -6.96 14.64 12.66
CA SER A 128 -6.52 13.42 13.32
C SER A 128 -6.44 12.27 12.31
N TRP A 129 -5.88 11.14 12.75
CA TRP A 129 -5.73 9.94 11.94
C TRP A 129 -6.46 8.77 12.62
N LEU A 130 -7.14 7.97 11.81
CA LEU A 130 -7.68 6.66 12.19
C LEU A 130 -6.94 5.60 11.37
N MET A 131 -6.58 4.48 11.98
CA MET A 131 -6.13 3.29 11.27
C MET A 131 -6.99 2.12 11.67
N LEU A 132 -7.69 1.54 10.69
CA LEU A 132 -8.26 0.20 10.82
C LEU A 132 -7.19 -0.82 10.43
N TYR A 133 -7.22 -1.99 11.05
CA TYR A 133 -6.24 -3.05 10.79
C TYR A 133 -6.84 -4.42 11.10
N LYS A 134 -6.34 -5.45 10.44
CA LYS A 134 -6.69 -6.85 10.69
C LYS A 134 -5.91 -7.37 11.89
N VAL A 135 -6.59 -8.12 12.76
CA VAL A 135 -6.00 -8.90 13.84
C VAL A 135 -6.16 -10.38 13.52
N SER A 136 -5.08 -11.15 13.58
CA SER A 136 -5.13 -12.61 13.55
C SER A 136 -4.65 -13.18 14.88
N ASN A 137 -5.40 -14.14 15.41
CA ASN A 137 -4.96 -14.95 16.54
C ASN A 137 -4.06 -16.06 15.99
N HIS A 138 -2.94 -16.31 16.66
CA HIS A 138 -2.16 -17.53 16.45
C HIS A 138 -2.75 -18.69 17.23
#